data_AF-A0A0M0JH32-F1
#
_entry.id   AF-A0A0M0JH32-F1
#
_cell.length_a   1.000
_cell.length_b   1.000
_cell.length_c   1.000
_cell.angle_alpha   90.00
_cell.angle_beta   90.00
_cell.angle_gamma   90.00
#
_symmetry.space_group_name_H-M   'P 1'
#
loop_
_entity.id
_entity.type
_entity.pdbx_description
1 polymer ?
#
loop_
_entity_poly.entity_id
_entity_poly.type
_entity_poly.pdbx_seq_one_letter_code
_entity_poly.pdbx_strand_id
1 'polypeptide(L)'
;MAAVSDAKLETLFADLLALERCTDADYDRATDAIASGAKTEAELMSEWAPMGLEIGTVVKIKNLKSRPELNGCEATVIDFRIANRRYGLQLSGGEGEKIARRLGADVAGIVGGFMTCTRCLEPCVPGSKCRVPHPTHLRTELGMMSGPDGMRSSFGCNACEQQYVRVTPWERTPDGKLAPAEPRFEGSQWCFAGVHTTAPMPASDRRRVYAHTVALVASATLQQEIDALPADVQTLTITSGSGFYDESLNAITLERHLPELRELQLVDVSFAKIVLNSALTPSVQSLRMQNVPDECDLTIELPNLKSVSIHFLGDCDEVINTMLEHATSLERFDSYKLWVGELHFASNELVEVDLHRSDSLETLTLYAPNLRRLGLQACYGLNRLTFRTSHPTLSSGLPANGTPPPLELALSAASLSFNAPVIAPVRASRASVSMKVEDLVGGINDPIFGGTPEGKIFDPLGLGQDEAALYRRRVVEIKHGRICMVAFLGMTVGPADLVKPTHALLSPSADLHFDDIPGGIAAIGAVPAAGWFQIIALVGLHEVTIAKQDYTKAPGEIPTFLGFKPEDPAEFKSKQLKELKNGRLAMIAVLGELMAQQVSGMGTYEQLGAIVNSLPIPL
;
A
#
# COMPACT_ATOMS: atom_id res chain seq x y z
N MET A 1 31.71 -40.18 11.97
CA MET A 1 31.55 -39.92 13.43
C MET A 1 30.73 -38.64 13.53
N ALA A 2 29.49 -38.60 14.01
CA ALA A 2 28.86 -39.36 15.10
C ALA A 2 27.52 -39.99 14.68
N ALA A 3 27.20 -41.12 15.32
CA ALA A 3 25.93 -41.80 15.22
C ALA A 3 24.84 -40.99 15.95
N VAL A 4 23.80 -40.58 15.21
CA VAL A 4 22.53 -40.16 15.82
C VAL A 4 21.67 -41.42 15.93
N SER A 5 21.26 -41.71 17.15
CA SER A 5 20.60 -42.93 17.61
C SER A 5 19.31 -43.27 16.83
N ASP A 6 19.26 -44.52 16.40
CA ASP A 6 18.19 -45.22 15.66
C ASP A 6 16.91 -45.48 16.50
N ALA A 7 16.60 -44.62 17.48
CA ALA A 7 15.54 -44.84 18.48
C ALA A 7 14.27 -44.01 18.26
N LYS A 8 14.19 -43.22 17.18
CA LYS A 8 13.09 -42.25 16.95
C LYS A 8 11.95 -42.76 16.06
N LEU A 9 11.93 -44.04 15.70
CA LEU A 9 11.21 -44.49 14.50
C LEU A 9 9.80 -45.07 14.67
N GLU A 10 9.24 -45.25 15.87
CA GLU A 10 7.88 -45.83 15.98
C GLU A 10 7.03 -45.15 17.05
N THR A 11 6.42 -44.02 16.70
CA THR A 11 5.36 -43.41 17.52
C THR A 11 4.04 -43.48 16.77
N LEU A 12 3.06 -44.18 17.35
CA LEU A 12 1.70 -44.28 16.84
C LEU A 12 0.77 -43.40 17.66
N PHE A 13 -0.20 -42.74 17.00
CA PHE A 13 -1.19 -41.90 17.68
C PHE A 13 -2.54 -42.62 17.76
N ALA A 14 -3.07 -42.82 18.97
CA ALA A 14 -4.33 -43.52 19.23
C ALA A 14 -5.34 -42.66 20.00
N ASP A 15 -6.63 -42.88 19.74
CA ASP A 15 -7.73 -42.20 20.42
C ASP A 15 -7.94 -42.79 21.84
N LEU A 16 -8.41 -41.98 22.79
CA LEU A 16 -8.51 -42.29 24.23
C LEU A 16 -9.36 -43.55 24.55
N LEU A 17 -10.37 -43.82 23.71
CA LEU A 17 -11.26 -45.00 23.81
C LEU A 17 -10.62 -46.31 23.33
N ALA A 18 -9.43 -46.25 22.71
CA ALA A 18 -8.71 -47.43 22.25
C ALA A 18 -7.88 -48.10 23.36
N LEU A 19 -7.89 -47.54 24.58
CA LEU A 19 -7.12 -48.00 25.73
C LEU A 19 -8.03 -48.72 26.74
N GLU A 20 -7.57 -49.85 27.26
CA GLU A 20 -8.36 -50.80 28.07
C GLU A 20 -8.92 -50.25 29.41
N ARG A 21 -8.53 -49.03 29.81
CA ARG A 21 -8.81 -48.46 31.15
C ARG A 21 -9.75 -47.24 31.18
N CYS A 22 -10.31 -46.79 30.05
CA CYS A 22 -11.16 -45.60 30.02
C CYS A 22 -12.58 -45.91 29.50
N THR A 23 -13.62 -45.38 30.15
CA THR A 23 -15.02 -45.56 29.73
C THR A 23 -15.56 -44.30 29.05
N ASP A 24 -16.58 -44.44 28.19
CA ASP A 24 -17.23 -43.31 27.51
C ASP A 24 -17.72 -42.23 28.50
N ALA A 25 -18.18 -42.65 29.69
CA ALA A 25 -18.67 -41.74 30.74
C ALA A 25 -17.56 -40.93 31.44
N ASP A 26 -16.31 -41.39 31.40
CA ASP A 26 -15.16 -40.67 31.93
C ASP A 26 -14.67 -39.61 30.93
N TYR A 27 -14.76 -39.92 29.64
CA TYR A 27 -14.47 -38.99 28.55
C TYR A 27 -15.43 -37.81 28.53
N ASP A 28 -16.74 -38.06 28.61
CA ASP A 28 -17.76 -37.00 28.53
C ASP A 28 -17.65 -36.01 29.70
N ARG A 29 -17.42 -36.51 30.93
CA ARG A 29 -17.26 -35.66 32.12
C ARG A 29 -16.05 -34.73 32.07
N ALA A 30 -14.93 -35.19 31.51
CA ALA A 30 -13.74 -34.36 31.37
C ALA A 30 -13.92 -33.29 30.29
N THR A 31 -14.64 -33.63 29.22
CA THR A 31 -14.91 -32.72 28.12
C THR A 31 -15.82 -31.58 28.56
N ASP A 32 -16.85 -31.87 29.37
CA ASP A 32 -17.75 -30.87 29.94
C ASP A 32 -17.06 -29.94 30.94
N ALA A 33 -16.11 -30.46 31.74
CA ALA A 33 -15.35 -29.67 32.71
C ALA A 33 -14.39 -28.66 32.06
N ILE A 34 -13.78 -29.00 30.92
CA ILE A 34 -12.93 -28.08 30.14
C ILE A 34 -13.79 -27.06 29.39
N ALA A 35 -14.88 -27.50 28.75
CA ALA A 35 -15.74 -26.63 27.95
C ALA A 35 -16.45 -25.56 28.81
N SER A 36 -16.75 -25.88 30.08
CA SER A 36 -17.30 -24.92 31.04
C SER A 36 -16.25 -24.04 31.72
N GLY A 37 -14.95 -24.26 31.46
CA GLY A 37 -13.85 -23.54 32.10
C GLY A 37 -13.67 -23.86 33.59
N ALA A 38 -14.33 -24.90 34.09
CA ALA A 38 -14.38 -25.24 35.52
C ALA A 38 -13.06 -25.82 36.05
N LYS A 39 -12.21 -26.37 35.18
CA LYS A 39 -10.90 -26.96 35.52
C LYS A 39 -9.87 -26.69 34.43
N THR A 40 -8.61 -26.52 34.82
CA THR A 40 -7.47 -26.39 33.90
C THR A 40 -6.92 -27.76 33.47
N GLU A 41 -6.18 -27.76 32.37
CA GLU A 41 -5.57 -28.96 31.77
C GLU A 41 -4.60 -29.68 32.73
N ALA A 42 -3.84 -28.90 33.51
CA ALA A 42 -2.92 -29.45 34.51
C ALA A 42 -3.65 -30.10 35.69
N GLU A 43 -4.81 -29.56 36.09
CA GLU A 43 -5.62 -30.12 37.18
C GLU A 43 -6.26 -31.46 36.78
N LEU A 44 -6.78 -31.56 35.55
CA LEU A 44 -7.32 -32.82 35.01
C LEU A 44 -6.24 -33.91 34.88
N MET A 45 -5.02 -33.54 34.43
CA MET A 45 -3.91 -34.49 34.36
C MET A 45 -3.48 -35.01 35.73
N SER A 46 -3.61 -34.21 36.79
CA SER A 46 -3.34 -34.64 38.17
C SER A 46 -4.46 -35.51 38.77
N GLU A 47 -5.72 -35.31 38.37
CA GLU A 47 -6.85 -36.18 38.75
C GLU A 47 -6.84 -37.52 38.01
N TRP A 48 -6.22 -37.60 36.83
CA TRP A 48 -6.08 -38.83 36.04
C TRP A 48 -4.87 -39.70 36.43
N ALA A 49 -3.92 -39.15 37.20
CA ALA A 49 -2.82 -39.91 37.80
C ALA A 49 -3.30 -41.17 38.57
N PRO A 50 -4.35 -41.12 39.42
CA PRO A 50 -4.89 -42.33 40.07
C PRO A 50 -5.62 -43.31 39.13
N MET A 51 -5.92 -42.96 37.86
CA MET A 51 -6.46 -43.87 36.84
C MET A 51 -5.36 -44.63 36.08
N GLY A 52 -4.07 -44.33 36.36
CA GLY A 52 -2.92 -45.09 35.90
C GLY A 52 -2.67 -45.02 34.39
N LEU A 53 -2.74 -43.83 33.81
CA LEU A 53 -2.46 -43.51 32.39
C LEU A 53 -1.32 -42.48 32.25
N GLU A 54 -0.35 -42.54 33.16
CA GLU A 54 0.84 -41.67 33.13
C GLU A 54 1.77 -42.06 31.96
N ILE A 55 2.57 -41.08 31.51
CA ILE A 55 3.67 -41.33 30.57
C ILE A 55 4.60 -42.40 31.17
N GLY A 56 4.83 -43.48 30.42
CA GLY A 56 5.55 -44.67 30.85
C GLY A 56 4.67 -45.88 31.18
N THR A 57 3.33 -45.73 31.18
CA THR A 57 2.41 -46.85 31.45
C THR A 57 2.30 -47.78 30.25
N VAL A 58 2.38 -49.09 30.47
CA VAL A 58 2.12 -50.13 29.46
C VAL A 58 0.61 -50.38 29.35
N VAL A 59 0.09 -50.22 28.14
CA VAL A 59 -1.32 -50.34 27.77
C VAL A 59 -1.49 -51.31 26.60
N LYS A 60 -2.66 -51.94 26.48
CA LYS A 60 -2.99 -52.83 25.37
C LYS A 60 -3.95 -52.13 24.42
N ILE A 61 -3.62 -52.11 23.13
CA ILE A 61 -4.41 -51.42 22.10
C ILE A 61 -5.64 -52.27 21.75
N LYS A 62 -6.84 -51.67 21.75
CA LYS A 62 -8.08 -52.32 21.28
C LYS A 62 -8.91 -51.35 20.43
N ASN A 63 -9.72 -51.90 19.53
CA ASN A 63 -10.67 -51.16 18.69
C ASN A 63 -10.08 -50.00 17.85
N LEU A 64 -8.79 -50.02 17.55
CA LEU A 64 -8.14 -49.08 16.66
C LEU A 64 -8.60 -49.33 15.21
N LYS A 65 -9.43 -48.42 14.68
CA LYS A 65 -10.02 -48.56 13.35
C LYS A 65 -9.05 -48.24 12.21
N SER A 66 -8.08 -47.37 12.45
CA SER A 66 -7.12 -46.90 11.44
C SER A 66 -6.06 -47.95 11.09
N ARG A 67 -5.71 -48.82 12.05
CA ARG A 67 -4.76 -49.94 11.93
C ARG A 67 -5.22 -51.13 12.78
N PRO A 68 -6.26 -51.87 12.33
CA PRO A 68 -6.86 -52.94 13.10
C PRO A 68 -5.90 -54.10 13.42
N GLU A 69 -4.82 -54.24 12.65
CA GLU A 69 -3.74 -55.21 12.84
C GLU A 69 -2.93 -55.00 14.13
N LEU A 70 -3.00 -53.81 14.75
CA LEU A 70 -2.31 -53.49 16.00
C LEU A 70 -3.18 -53.74 17.24
N ASN A 71 -4.46 -54.13 17.05
CA ASN A 71 -5.34 -54.47 18.15
C ASN A 71 -4.86 -55.77 18.81
N GLY A 72 -4.60 -55.70 20.11
CA GLY A 72 -4.03 -56.80 20.90
C GLY A 72 -2.54 -56.65 21.20
N CYS A 73 -1.85 -55.67 20.62
CA CYS A 73 -0.45 -55.38 20.94
C CYS A 73 -0.33 -54.57 22.24
N GLU A 74 0.75 -54.82 22.99
CA GLU A 74 1.14 -54.02 24.15
C GLU A 74 2.03 -52.85 23.71
N ALA A 75 1.76 -51.67 24.26
CA ALA A 75 2.45 -50.43 23.95
C ALA A 75 2.62 -49.58 25.20
N THR A 76 3.68 -48.78 25.28
CA THR A 76 3.93 -47.82 26.35
C THR A 76 3.44 -46.44 25.93
N VAL A 77 2.72 -45.74 26.81
CA VAL A 77 2.30 -44.34 26.58
C VAL A 77 3.51 -43.42 26.71
N ILE A 78 3.80 -42.61 25.70
CA ILE A 78 4.98 -41.73 25.69
C ILE A 78 4.64 -40.23 25.61
N ASP A 79 3.45 -39.88 25.11
CA ASP A 79 3.03 -38.48 24.93
C ASP A 79 1.49 -38.37 24.89
N PHE A 80 0.93 -37.20 25.18
CA PHE A 80 -0.49 -36.88 24.96
C PHE A 80 -0.62 -35.52 24.29
N ARG A 81 -1.23 -35.48 23.09
CA ARG A 81 -1.42 -34.24 22.33
C ARG A 81 -2.87 -33.78 22.38
N ILE A 82 -3.12 -32.72 23.15
CA ILE A 82 -4.45 -32.12 23.35
C ILE A 82 -5.04 -31.59 22.04
N ALA A 83 -4.23 -30.92 21.20
CA ALA A 83 -4.68 -30.32 19.95
C ALA A 83 -5.38 -31.33 19.00
N ASN A 84 -4.96 -32.60 19.04
CA ASN A 84 -5.49 -33.65 18.19
C ASN A 84 -6.21 -34.76 18.97
N ARG A 85 -6.38 -34.61 20.30
CA ARG A 85 -7.05 -35.56 21.20
C ARG A 85 -6.51 -37.00 21.13
N ARG A 86 -5.17 -37.17 21.04
CA ARG A 86 -4.53 -38.49 20.84
C ARG A 86 -3.33 -38.74 21.76
N TYR A 87 -3.16 -39.99 22.18
CA TYR A 87 -1.95 -40.48 22.87
C TYR A 87 -0.90 -40.93 21.87
N GLY A 88 0.36 -40.57 22.12
CA GLY A 88 1.52 -41.20 21.51
C GLY A 88 1.85 -42.51 22.23
N LEU A 89 1.95 -43.60 21.48
CA LEU A 89 2.25 -44.95 21.96
C LEU A 89 3.51 -45.50 21.29
N GLN A 90 4.27 -46.29 22.03
CA GLN A 90 5.45 -47.05 21.56
C GLN A 90 5.25 -48.55 21.77
N LEU A 91 5.34 -49.38 20.73
CA LEU A 91 5.08 -50.83 20.83
C LEU A 91 6.19 -51.57 21.58
N SER A 92 5.82 -52.51 22.45
CA SER A 92 6.72 -53.13 23.44
C SER A 92 7.50 -54.36 22.96
N GLY A 93 7.46 -54.69 21.66
CA GLY A 93 8.20 -55.82 21.10
C GLY A 93 8.78 -55.43 19.77
N GLY A 94 10.03 -55.77 19.51
CA GLY A 94 10.79 -55.48 18.27
C GLY A 94 10.21 -56.06 16.96
N GLU A 95 8.89 -56.21 16.85
CA GLU A 95 8.16 -56.50 15.63
C GLU A 95 8.20 -55.35 14.62
N GLY A 96 8.54 -54.13 15.05
CA GLY A 96 8.86 -53.01 14.15
C GLY A 96 9.94 -53.36 13.12
N GLU A 97 10.95 -54.12 13.55
CA GLU A 97 12.05 -54.59 12.69
C GLU A 97 11.58 -55.67 11.68
N LYS A 98 10.56 -56.47 12.05
CA LYS A 98 9.95 -57.47 11.15
C LYS A 98 9.02 -56.82 10.12
N ILE A 99 8.39 -55.70 10.44
CA ILE A 99 7.59 -54.91 9.49
C ILE A 99 8.52 -54.22 8.48
N ALA A 100 9.65 -53.65 8.92
CA ALA A 100 10.66 -53.05 8.05
C ALA A 100 11.26 -54.06 7.04
N ARG A 101 11.52 -55.31 7.47
CA ARG A 101 12.02 -56.37 6.56
C ARG A 101 10.99 -56.90 5.56
N ARG A 102 9.69 -56.79 5.84
CA ARG A 102 8.62 -57.19 4.90
C ARG A 102 8.40 -56.18 3.78
N LEU A 103 8.82 -54.93 3.98
CA LEU A 103 8.69 -53.80 3.04
C LEU A 103 9.95 -53.61 2.15
N GLY A 104 10.65 -54.71 1.83
CA GLY A 104 11.89 -54.68 1.05
C GLY A 104 11.80 -53.81 -0.22
N ALA A 105 12.87 -53.06 -0.50
CA ALA A 105 13.12 -52.23 -1.69
C ALA A 105 12.04 -51.22 -2.14
N ASP A 106 10.91 -51.09 -1.43
CA ASP A 106 9.86 -50.11 -1.72
C ASP A 106 9.84 -48.92 -0.74
N VAL A 107 10.87 -48.81 0.11
CA VAL A 107 11.02 -47.67 1.02
C VAL A 107 11.31 -46.37 0.26
N ALA A 108 11.92 -46.42 -0.93
CA ALA A 108 12.10 -45.22 -1.76
C ALA A 108 10.78 -44.74 -2.43
N GLY A 109 9.81 -45.63 -2.64
CA GLY A 109 8.49 -45.30 -3.21
C GLY A 109 7.44 -44.91 -2.16
N ILE A 110 7.59 -45.36 -0.92
CA ILE A 110 6.66 -45.02 0.19
C ILE A 110 7.17 -43.83 1.00
N VAL A 111 8.50 -43.58 1.03
CA VAL A 111 9.10 -42.32 1.52
C VAL A 111 9.11 -41.24 0.42
N GLY A 112 8.94 -41.63 -0.85
CA GLY A 112 8.83 -40.74 -2.00
C GLY A 112 7.38 -40.48 -2.41
N GLY A 113 6.70 -39.57 -1.71
CA GLY A 113 5.32 -39.26 -2.08
C GLY A 113 4.66 -38.03 -1.45
N PHE A 114 5.36 -37.20 -0.68
CA PHE A 114 4.93 -35.80 -0.62
C PHE A 114 5.30 -35.18 -1.96
N MET A 115 4.43 -35.35 -2.96
CA MET A 115 4.59 -34.61 -4.21
C MET A 115 4.80 -33.15 -3.82
N THR A 116 5.87 -32.53 -4.31
CA THR A 116 6.07 -31.10 -4.11
C THR A 116 5.02 -30.36 -4.92
N CYS A 117 4.35 -29.41 -4.28
CA CYS A 117 3.35 -28.62 -4.97
C CYS A 117 4.07 -27.79 -6.04
N THR A 118 3.72 -27.95 -7.31
CA THR A 118 4.31 -27.17 -8.42
C THR A 118 3.96 -25.68 -8.36
N ARG A 119 3.10 -25.28 -7.42
CA ARG A 119 2.66 -23.91 -7.18
C ARG A 119 3.37 -23.25 -5.98
N CYS A 120 3.32 -23.85 -4.79
CA CYS A 120 3.94 -23.29 -3.58
C CYS A 120 5.32 -23.90 -3.25
N LEU A 121 5.77 -24.89 -4.01
CA LEU A 121 7.03 -25.63 -3.83
C LEU A 121 7.16 -26.38 -2.48
N GLU A 122 6.15 -26.31 -1.62
CA GLU A 122 6.07 -27.05 -0.36
C GLU A 122 5.56 -28.50 -0.55
N PRO A 123 5.89 -29.41 0.38
CA PRO A 123 5.35 -30.77 0.41
C PRO A 123 3.81 -30.77 0.47
N CYS A 124 3.14 -31.56 -0.38
CA CYS A 124 1.68 -31.71 -0.33
C CYS A 124 1.26 -32.58 0.86
N VAL A 125 1.09 -31.98 2.04
CA VAL A 125 0.61 -32.70 3.23
C VAL A 125 -0.92 -32.88 3.16
N PRO A 126 -1.48 -34.08 3.40
CA PRO A 126 -2.92 -34.26 3.43
C PRO A 126 -3.60 -33.35 4.47
N GLY A 127 -4.50 -32.48 4.02
CA GLY A 127 -5.21 -31.51 4.87
C GLY A 127 -4.56 -30.12 4.98
N SER A 128 -3.34 -29.92 4.47
CA SER A 128 -2.76 -28.57 4.35
C SER A 128 -3.36 -27.83 3.15
N LYS A 129 -3.52 -26.51 3.31
CA LYS A 129 -3.90 -25.62 2.21
C LYS A 129 -2.64 -25.10 1.55
N CYS A 130 -2.57 -25.19 0.23
CA CYS A 130 -1.56 -24.51 -0.56
C CYS A 130 -1.78 -23.00 -0.44
N ARG A 131 -0.78 -22.32 0.14
CA ARG A 131 -0.77 -20.86 0.26
C ARG A 131 0.42 -20.33 -0.52
N VAL A 132 0.18 -19.38 -1.40
CA VAL A 132 1.23 -18.70 -2.16
C VAL A 132 1.20 -17.25 -1.72
N PRO A 133 2.27 -16.72 -1.11
CA PRO A 133 2.34 -15.30 -0.78
C PRO A 133 2.34 -14.46 -2.07
N HIS A 134 1.99 -13.18 -1.96
CA HIS A 134 2.12 -12.27 -3.11
C HIS A 134 3.59 -12.19 -3.54
N PRO A 135 3.91 -12.52 -4.81
CA PRO A 135 5.28 -12.44 -5.28
C PRO A 135 5.75 -10.99 -5.28
N THR A 136 6.86 -10.70 -4.60
CA THR A 136 7.41 -9.35 -4.46
C THR A 136 7.80 -8.73 -5.81
N HIS A 137 8.33 -9.53 -6.73
CA HIS A 137 8.67 -9.09 -8.10
C HIS A 137 7.44 -8.72 -8.96
N LEU A 138 6.23 -9.15 -8.56
CA LEU A 138 4.96 -8.79 -9.20
C LEU A 138 4.15 -7.78 -8.37
N ARG A 139 4.77 -7.22 -7.33
CA ARG A 139 4.18 -6.20 -6.48
C ARG A 139 4.24 -4.85 -7.18
N THR A 140 3.11 -4.17 -7.21
CA THR A 140 3.00 -2.78 -7.66
C THR A 140 2.74 -1.92 -6.43
N GLU A 141 3.59 -0.94 -6.17
CA GLU A 141 3.39 0.04 -5.11
C GLU A 141 2.22 0.96 -5.50
N LEU A 142 1.16 1.00 -4.68
CA LEU A 142 -0.02 1.85 -4.91
C LEU A 142 0.03 3.16 -4.10
N GLY A 143 1.03 3.29 -3.23
CA GLY A 143 1.27 4.47 -2.44
C GLY A 143 1.42 4.17 -0.96
N MET A 144 1.92 5.18 -0.24
CA MET A 144 2.27 5.05 1.16
C MET A 144 1.78 6.28 1.93
N MET A 145 1.17 6.05 3.10
CA MET A 145 0.70 7.09 3.99
C MET A 145 1.35 6.92 5.36
N SER A 146 2.00 7.96 5.85
CA SER A 146 2.51 8.03 7.23
C SER A 146 1.54 8.85 8.07
N GLY A 147 1.13 8.31 9.22
CA GLY A 147 0.21 8.93 10.15
C GLY A 147 0.66 8.75 11.61
N PRO A 148 -0.09 9.33 12.56
CA PRO A 148 0.23 9.25 13.99
C PRO A 148 0.19 7.82 14.55
N ASP A 149 -0.56 6.91 13.93
CA ASP A 149 -0.72 5.51 14.37
C ASP A 149 0.28 4.54 13.72
N GLY A 150 1.10 5.02 12.78
CA GLY A 150 2.01 4.19 12.01
C GLY A 150 1.98 4.53 10.55
N MET A 151 2.47 3.57 9.77
CA MET A 151 2.81 3.74 8.39
C MET A 151 2.09 2.69 7.56
N ARG A 152 1.33 3.13 6.56
CA ARG A 152 0.47 2.29 5.73
C ARG A 152 0.99 2.28 4.30
N SER A 153 1.62 1.19 3.88
CA SER A 153 2.04 0.96 2.48
C SER A 153 0.99 0.12 1.77
N SER A 154 0.42 0.61 0.68
CA SER A 154 -0.57 -0.10 -0.14
C SER A 154 0.12 -0.73 -1.33
N PHE A 155 -0.15 -2.01 -1.58
CA PHE A 155 0.42 -2.78 -2.68
C PHE A 155 -0.68 -3.45 -3.51
N GLY A 156 -0.47 -3.52 -4.81
CA GLY A 156 -1.21 -4.37 -5.75
C GLY A 156 -0.36 -5.57 -6.17
N CYS A 157 -0.99 -6.69 -6.50
CA CYS A 157 -0.31 -7.84 -7.09
C CYS A 157 -0.72 -8.03 -8.56
N ASN A 158 0.23 -7.94 -9.48
CA ASN A 158 -0.03 -8.12 -10.93
C ASN A 158 -0.36 -9.56 -11.34
N ALA A 159 -0.33 -10.50 -10.41
CA ALA A 159 -0.66 -11.91 -10.66
C ALA A 159 -2.09 -12.29 -10.22
N CYS A 160 -2.65 -11.60 -9.23
CA CYS A 160 -4.02 -11.85 -8.76
C CYS A 160 -4.92 -10.62 -8.79
N GLU A 161 -4.38 -9.45 -9.15
CA GLU A 161 -5.06 -8.17 -9.23
C GLU A 161 -5.67 -7.72 -7.89
N GLN A 162 -5.27 -8.36 -6.79
CA GLN A 162 -5.69 -7.99 -5.44
C GLN A 162 -4.77 -6.91 -4.87
N GLN A 163 -5.37 -6.07 -4.01
CA GLN A 163 -4.67 -5.06 -3.25
C GLN A 163 -4.56 -5.48 -1.78
N TYR A 164 -3.43 -5.20 -1.16
CA TYR A 164 -3.18 -5.47 0.26
C TYR A 164 -2.36 -4.33 0.86
N VAL A 165 -2.51 -4.10 2.17
CA VAL A 165 -1.88 -2.98 2.87
C VAL A 165 -0.96 -3.52 3.96
N ARG A 166 0.29 -3.07 4.01
CA ARG A 166 1.20 -3.29 5.15
C ARG A 166 1.10 -2.08 6.06
N VAL A 167 0.72 -2.33 7.30
CA VAL A 167 0.64 -1.35 8.38
C VAL A 167 1.79 -1.61 9.34
N THR A 168 2.72 -0.67 9.45
CA THR A 168 3.84 -0.68 10.39
C THR A 168 3.52 0.31 11.50
N PRO A 169 3.05 -0.14 12.68
CA PRO A 169 2.69 0.75 13.79
C PRO A 169 3.91 1.49 14.34
N TRP A 170 3.70 2.66 14.96
CA TRP A 170 4.73 3.28 15.80
C TRP A 170 4.64 2.72 17.22
N GLU A 171 5.77 2.28 17.77
CA GLU A 171 5.89 1.81 19.15
C GLU A 171 6.95 2.63 19.89
N ARG A 172 6.71 2.92 21.18
CA ARG A 172 7.67 3.68 21.99
C ARG A 172 8.76 2.76 22.50
N THR A 173 10.01 3.05 22.13
CA THR A 173 11.17 2.39 22.73
C THR A 173 11.31 2.77 24.20
N PRO A 174 12.05 1.98 25.00
CA PRO A 174 12.30 2.29 26.41
C PRO A 174 12.91 3.69 26.65
N ASP A 175 13.58 4.25 25.64
CA ASP A 175 14.19 5.59 25.67
C ASP A 175 13.22 6.73 25.33
N GLY A 176 11.93 6.42 25.13
CA GLY A 176 10.88 7.40 24.81
C GLY A 176 10.82 7.85 23.36
N LYS A 177 11.62 7.25 22.46
CA LYS A 177 11.58 7.52 21.01
C LYS A 177 10.53 6.62 20.33
N LEU A 178 9.88 7.12 19.30
CA LEU A 178 8.99 6.32 18.45
C LEU A 178 9.85 5.53 17.45
N ALA A 179 9.65 4.21 17.39
CA ALA A 179 10.28 3.29 16.45
C ALA A 179 9.21 2.46 15.72
N PRO A 180 9.47 2.01 14.49
CA PRO A 180 8.55 1.13 13.77
C PRO A 180 8.47 -0.26 14.43
N ALA A 181 7.24 -0.73 14.69
CA ALA A 181 6.95 -2.05 15.25
C ALA A 181 6.82 -3.14 14.17
N GLU A 182 6.54 -4.38 14.57
CA GLU A 182 6.29 -5.48 13.62
C GLU A 182 5.15 -5.14 12.64
N PRO A 183 5.38 -5.24 11.31
CA PRO A 183 4.39 -4.90 10.31
C PRO A 183 3.25 -5.92 10.26
N ARG A 184 2.01 -5.42 10.20
CA ARG A 184 0.79 -6.21 10.03
C ARG A 184 0.22 -6.01 8.63
N PHE A 185 -0.23 -7.08 7.98
CA PHE A 185 -0.85 -6.99 6.65
C PHE A 185 -2.38 -7.00 6.77
N GLU A 186 -3.03 -5.91 6.34
CA GLU A 186 -4.47 -5.79 6.15
C GLU A 186 -4.84 -6.25 4.71
N GLY A 187 -5.83 -7.13 4.59
CA GLY A 187 -6.32 -7.68 3.31
C GLY A 187 -5.85 -9.11 3.01
N SER A 188 -5.96 -9.52 1.74
CA SER A 188 -5.58 -10.86 1.30
C SER A 188 -4.06 -11.03 1.34
N GLN A 189 -3.53 -11.74 2.34
CA GLN A 189 -2.09 -11.99 2.49
C GLN A 189 -1.51 -12.98 1.46
N TRP A 190 -2.39 -13.75 0.82
CA TRP A 190 -2.02 -14.84 -0.09
C TRP A 190 -2.55 -14.54 -1.49
N CYS A 191 -1.66 -14.57 -2.49
CA CYS A 191 -2.00 -14.50 -3.91
C CYS A 191 -2.84 -15.71 -4.35
N PHE A 192 -2.66 -16.84 -3.67
CA PHE A 192 -3.47 -18.05 -3.85
C PHE A 192 -3.64 -18.79 -2.52
N ALA A 193 -4.86 -19.24 -2.23
CA ALA A 193 -5.16 -20.15 -1.13
C ALA A 193 -6.10 -21.25 -1.65
N GLY A 194 -5.65 -22.50 -1.61
CA GLY A 194 -6.44 -23.60 -2.16
C GLY A 194 -5.82 -24.97 -1.92
N VAL A 195 -6.14 -25.92 -2.80
CA VAL A 195 -5.57 -27.27 -2.75
C VAL A 195 -4.20 -27.25 -3.43
N HIS A 196 -3.26 -28.04 -2.89
CA HIS A 196 -1.97 -28.24 -3.54
C HIS A 196 -2.16 -28.90 -4.92
N THR A 197 -1.25 -28.62 -5.84
CA THR A 197 -1.26 -29.21 -7.18
C THR A 197 0.12 -29.75 -7.52
N THR A 198 0.13 -30.91 -8.18
CA THR A 198 1.34 -31.61 -8.62
C THR A 198 1.48 -31.55 -10.14
N ALA A 199 0.47 -31.00 -10.83
CA ALA A 199 0.47 -30.80 -12.26
C ALA A 199 1.34 -29.59 -12.63
N PRO A 200 2.11 -29.64 -13.73
CA PRO A 200 2.89 -28.48 -14.18
C PRO A 200 1.97 -27.29 -14.45
N MET A 201 2.31 -26.14 -13.86
CA MET A 201 1.56 -24.90 -14.04
C MET A 201 1.70 -24.39 -15.49
N PRO A 202 0.63 -23.87 -16.11
CA PRO A 202 0.69 -23.32 -17.46
C PRO A 202 1.66 -22.14 -17.53
N ALA A 203 2.37 -22.00 -18.66
CA ALA A 203 3.38 -20.96 -18.85
C ALA A 203 2.83 -19.52 -18.75
N SER A 204 1.52 -19.35 -18.92
CA SER A 204 0.81 -18.08 -18.78
C SER A 204 0.54 -17.65 -17.34
N ASP A 205 0.68 -18.55 -16.36
CA ASP A 205 0.41 -18.22 -14.96
C ASP A 205 1.60 -17.45 -14.36
N ARG A 206 1.39 -16.16 -14.10
CA ARG A 206 2.41 -15.27 -13.52
C ARG A 206 2.75 -15.63 -12.07
N ARG A 207 1.95 -16.48 -11.38
CA ARG A 207 2.19 -16.90 -9.98
C ARG A 207 3.23 -18.02 -9.86
N ARG A 208 3.96 -18.35 -10.92
CA ARG A 208 5.04 -19.33 -10.87
C ARG A 208 6.20 -18.74 -10.07
N VAL A 209 6.47 -19.31 -8.90
CA VAL A 209 7.74 -19.11 -8.20
C VAL A 209 8.79 -19.82 -9.04
N TYR A 210 9.59 -19.07 -9.80
CA TYR A 210 10.70 -19.66 -10.56
C TYR A 210 11.79 -20.08 -9.57
N ALA A 211 12.39 -21.25 -9.78
CA ALA A 211 13.52 -21.71 -8.98
C ALA A 211 14.71 -20.71 -8.96
N HIS A 212 14.76 -19.80 -9.93
CA HIS A 212 15.81 -18.80 -10.12
C HIS A 212 15.39 -17.37 -9.71
N THR A 213 14.26 -17.21 -9.01
CA THR A 213 13.82 -15.92 -8.46
C THR A 213 14.11 -15.87 -6.97
N VAL A 214 14.89 -14.87 -6.53
CA VAL A 214 15.22 -14.66 -5.13
C VAL A 214 14.68 -13.32 -4.66
N ALA A 215 13.96 -13.34 -3.53
CA ALA A 215 13.47 -12.15 -2.87
C ALA A 215 14.09 -12.08 -1.47
N LEU A 216 14.87 -11.03 -1.22
CA LEU A 216 15.50 -10.76 0.07
C LEU A 216 14.81 -9.58 0.76
N VAL A 217 14.75 -9.64 2.09
CA VAL A 217 14.23 -8.55 2.92
C VAL A 217 15.40 -7.96 3.69
N ALA A 218 15.53 -6.63 3.67
CA ALA A 218 16.58 -5.94 4.39
C ALA A 218 16.55 -6.27 5.88
N SER A 219 17.68 -6.76 6.38
CA SER A 219 17.89 -7.23 7.74
C SER A 219 19.38 -7.10 8.09
N ALA A 220 19.75 -7.29 9.36
CA ALA A 220 21.16 -7.31 9.77
C ALA A 220 22.00 -8.42 9.10
N THR A 221 21.35 -9.46 8.55
CA THR A 221 22.02 -10.57 7.85
C THR A 221 22.04 -10.41 6.32
N LEU A 222 21.50 -9.31 5.79
CA LEU A 222 21.31 -9.14 4.35
C LEU A 222 22.61 -9.28 3.54
N GLN A 223 23.75 -8.78 4.06
CA GLN A 223 25.03 -8.95 3.38
C GLN A 223 25.40 -10.43 3.19
N GLN A 224 25.19 -11.26 4.23
CA GLN A 224 25.46 -12.70 4.16
C GLN A 224 24.53 -13.40 3.16
N GLU A 225 23.29 -12.95 3.06
CA GLU A 225 22.32 -13.46 2.08
C GLU A 225 22.70 -13.08 0.65
N ILE A 226 23.15 -11.84 0.43
CA ILE A 226 23.68 -11.36 -0.86
C ILE A 226 24.91 -12.19 -1.24
N ASP A 227 25.83 -12.45 -0.30
CA ASP A 227 27.04 -13.27 -0.52
C ASP A 227 26.73 -14.75 -0.76
N ALA A 228 25.54 -15.22 -0.36
CA ALA A 228 25.09 -16.60 -0.49
C ALA A 228 24.16 -16.88 -1.69
N LEU A 229 23.72 -15.85 -2.45
CA LEU A 229 22.92 -16.04 -3.67
C LEU A 229 23.59 -17.07 -4.64
N PRO A 230 22.83 -17.94 -5.28
CA PRO A 230 23.40 -18.83 -6.28
C PRO A 230 23.67 -18.09 -7.61
N ALA A 231 24.56 -18.64 -8.45
CA ALA A 231 24.98 -17.96 -9.70
C ALA A 231 23.93 -18.02 -10.83
N ASP A 232 22.93 -18.89 -10.69
CA ASP A 232 21.84 -19.11 -11.65
C ASP A 232 20.60 -18.24 -11.38
N VAL A 233 20.69 -17.27 -10.46
CA VAL A 233 19.61 -16.31 -10.17
C VAL A 233 19.33 -15.45 -11.40
N GLN A 234 18.06 -15.42 -11.83
CA GLN A 234 17.59 -14.65 -12.97
C GLN A 234 16.82 -13.39 -12.56
N THR A 235 16.14 -13.43 -11.41
CA THR A 235 15.40 -12.28 -10.87
C THR A 235 15.78 -12.10 -9.42
N LEU A 236 16.28 -10.92 -9.06
CA LEU A 236 16.63 -10.55 -7.70
C LEU A 236 15.80 -9.34 -7.26
N THR A 237 15.10 -9.47 -6.15
CA THR A 237 14.35 -8.37 -5.53
C THR A 237 14.84 -8.20 -4.09
N ILE A 238 15.30 -7.00 -3.73
CA ILE A 238 15.70 -6.67 -2.36
C ILE A 238 14.82 -5.51 -1.88
N THR A 239 14.10 -5.71 -0.77
CA THR A 239 13.15 -4.71 -0.25
C THR A 239 13.31 -4.47 1.25
N SER A 240 13.03 -3.28 1.77
CA SER A 240 12.82 -3.14 3.21
C SER A 240 11.44 -3.64 3.65
N GLY A 241 11.43 -4.40 4.74
CA GLY A 241 10.22 -4.86 5.40
C GLY A 241 9.35 -3.73 5.97
N SER A 242 9.91 -2.53 6.10
CA SER A 242 9.30 -1.34 6.75
C SER A 242 8.76 -0.30 5.76
N GLY A 243 9.25 -0.24 4.51
CA GLY A 243 8.83 0.75 3.50
C GLY A 243 9.61 2.07 3.53
N PHE A 244 10.64 2.11 4.38
CA PHE A 244 11.72 3.09 4.34
C PHE A 244 13.02 2.31 4.49
N TYR A 245 14.10 2.79 3.87
CA TYR A 245 15.40 2.21 4.15
C TYR A 245 15.80 2.51 5.60
N ASP A 246 16.40 1.51 6.24
CA ASP A 246 16.94 1.64 7.59
C ASP A 246 18.36 2.20 7.49
N GLU A 247 18.56 3.43 7.99
CA GLU A 247 19.87 4.10 8.00
C GLU A 247 20.91 3.34 8.84
N SER A 248 20.50 2.44 9.73
CA SER A 248 21.44 1.58 10.47
C SER A 248 22.09 0.50 9.60
N LEU A 249 21.54 0.25 8.41
CA LEU A 249 22.01 -0.76 7.45
C LEU A 249 22.91 -0.19 6.33
N ASN A 250 23.44 1.03 6.49
CA ASN A 250 24.25 1.73 5.47
C ASN A 250 25.54 1.02 5.03
N ALA A 251 25.91 -0.14 5.60
CA ALA A 251 27.14 -0.86 5.26
C ALA A 251 26.97 -1.92 4.14
N ILE A 252 25.76 -2.10 3.60
CA ILE A 252 25.47 -3.17 2.64
C ILE A 252 26.05 -2.83 1.26
N THR A 253 26.71 -3.78 0.61
CA THR A 253 27.27 -3.62 -0.74
C THR A 253 26.77 -4.70 -1.70
N LEU A 254 26.47 -4.30 -2.93
CA LEU A 254 26.09 -5.19 -4.03
C LEU A 254 27.20 -5.20 -5.10
N GLU A 255 28.22 -6.01 -4.88
CA GLU A 255 29.35 -6.21 -5.79
C GLU A 255 29.58 -7.72 -6.01
N ARG A 256 28.62 -8.38 -6.68
CA ARG A 256 28.63 -9.84 -6.84
C ARG A 256 28.45 -10.29 -8.28
N HIS A 257 29.20 -11.33 -8.64
CA HIS A 257 29.13 -11.94 -9.96
C HIS A 257 27.85 -12.79 -10.09
N LEU A 258 26.86 -12.27 -10.81
CA LEU A 258 25.57 -12.88 -11.09
C LEU A 258 25.33 -12.90 -12.61
N PRO A 259 25.86 -13.92 -13.32
CA PRO A 259 25.92 -13.92 -14.78
C PRO A 259 24.57 -14.10 -15.46
N GLU A 260 23.63 -14.79 -14.81
CA GLU A 260 22.29 -15.07 -15.36
C GLU A 260 21.23 -14.05 -14.91
N LEU A 261 21.60 -13.03 -14.14
CA LEU A 261 20.68 -12.04 -13.61
C LEU A 261 20.12 -11.16 -14.73
N ARG A 262 18.80 -11.21 -14.94
CA ARG A 262 18.10 -10.44 -15.98
C ARG A 262 17.31 -9.28 -15.42
N GLU A 263 16.75 -9.45 -14.23
CA GLU A 263 15.91 -8.46 -13.58
C GLU A 263 16.40 -8.19 -12.16
N LEU A 264 16.66 -6.92 -11.85
CA LEU A 264 17.09 -6.45 -10.55
C LEU A 264 16.12 -5.36 -10.05
N GLN A 265 15.58 -5.57 -8.85
CA GLN A 265 14.71 -4.61 -8.19
C GLN A 265 15.25 -4.30 -6.78
N LEU A 266 15.56 -3.04 -6.53
CA LEU A 266 16.04 -2.51 -5.25
C LEU A 266 15.03 -1.47 -4.75
N VAL A 267 14.34 -1.75 -3.63
CA VAL A 267 13.21 -0.93 -3.16
C VAL A 267 13.34 -0.61 -1.68
N ASP A 268 13.54 0.67 -1.35
CA ASP A 268 13.64 1.17 0.02
C ASP A 268 14.77 0.48 0.81
N VAL A 269 15.95 0.29 0.22
CA VAL A 269 17.11 -0.36 0.88
C VAL A 269 18.30 0.58 0.86
N SER A 270 18.98 0.71 2.00
CA SER A 270 20.20 1.49 2.11
C SER A 270 21.39 0.65 1.66
N PHE A 271 22.10 1.11 0.63
CA PHE A 271 23.34 0.52 0.16
C PHE A 271 24.46 1.55 0.31
N ALA A 272 25.64 1.10 0.75
CA ALA A 272 26.87 1.89 0.66
C ALA A 272 27.39 1.94 -0.78
N LYS A 273 27.28 0.82 -1.50
CA LYS A 273 27.87 0.65 -2.83
C LYS A 273 27.08 -0.34 -3.68
N ILE A 274 26.81 0.03 -4.93
CA ILE A 274 26.17 -0.83 -5.93
C ILE A 274 27.01 -0.80 -7.20
N VAL A 275 27.51 -1.97 -7.62
CA VAL A 275 28.31 -2.11 -8.84
C VAL A 275 27.61 -3.05 -9.81
N LEU A 276 27.08 -2.49 -10.89
CA LEU A 276 26.45 -3.22 -11.98
C LEU A 276 27.25 -2.97 -13.26
N ASN A 277 28.01 -3.96 -13.73
CA ASN A 277 28.81 -3.82 -14.93
C ASN A 277 28.82 -5.12 -15.73
N SER A 278 29.35 -5.05 -16.94
CA SER A 278 29.41 -6.22 -17.84
C SER A 278 30.28 -7.37 -17.31
N ALA A 279 31.15 -7.13 -16.31
CA ALA A 279 31.97 -8.17 -15.71
C ALA A 279 31.24 -8.95 -14.62
N LEU A 280 30.42 -8.28 -13.81
CA LEU A 280 29.71 -8.88 -12.68
C LEU A 280 28.28 -9.31 -13.06
N THR A 281 27.57 -8.51 -13.83
CA THR A 281 26.13 -8.65 -14.11
C THR A 281 25.79 -8.44 -15.60
N PRO A 282 26.40 -9.21 -16.52
CA PRO A 282 26.29 -8.99 -17.98
C PRO A 282 24.88 -9.13 -18.57
N SER A 283 24.03 -9.93 -17.94
CA SER A 283 22.71 -10.31 -18.50
C SER A 283 21.56 -9.39 -18.06
N VAL A 284 21.84 -8.35 -17.27
CA VAL A 284 20.79 -7.48 -16.71
C VAL A 284 20.13 -6.67 -17.81
N GLN A 285 18.81 -6.82 -17.92
CA GLN A 285 17.96 -6.16 -18.92
C GLN A 285 16.95 -5.20 -18.28
N SER A 286 16.50 -5.49 -17.06
CA SER A 286 15.53 -4.68 -16.32
C SER A 286 16.11 -4.26 -14.98
N LEU A 287 16.14 -2.95 -14.74
CA LEU A 287 16.61 -2.36 -13.49
C LEU A 287 15.51 -1.46 -12.90
N ARG A 288 15.11 -1.77 -11.66
CA ARG A 288 14.24 -0.90 -10.87
C ARG A 288 14.94 -0.49 -9.59
N MET A 289 14.98 0.81 -9.34
CA MET A 289 15.53 1.41 -8.13
C MET A 289 14.51 2.37 -7.54
N GLN A 290 14.21 2.21 -6.27
CA GLN A 290 13.30 3.08 -5.54
C GLN A 290 13.90 3.46 -4.20
N ASN A 291 13.96 4.76 -3.92
CA ASN A 291 14.35 5.33 -2.64
C ASN A 291 15.73 4.81 -2.18
N VAL A 292 16.71 4.97 -3.06
CA VAL A 292 18.12 4.63 -2.80
C VAL A 292 18.81 5.90 -2.26
N PRO A 293 19.59 5.82 -1.17
CA PRO A 293 20.22 7.00 -0.59
C PRO A 293 21.20 7.69 -1.54
N ASP A 294 21.25 9.02 -1.48
CA ASP A 294 22.15 9.85 -2.30
C ASP A 294 23.64 9.58 -2.01
N GLU A 295 23.96 9.09 -0.80
CA GLU A 295 25.33 8.75 -0.37
C GLU A 295 25.86 7.41 -0.95
N CYS A 296 25.03 6.68 -1.70
CA CYS A 296 25.41 5.39 -2.27
C CYS A 296 26.40 5.54 -3.43
N ASP A 297 27.55 4.87 -3.36
CA ASP A 297 28.51 4.76 -4.47
C ASP A 297 27.92 3.85 -5.57
N LEU A 298 27.32 4.49 -6.59
CA LEU A 298 26.56 3.83 -7.64
C LEU A 298 27.37 3.79 -8.95
N THR A 299 27.62 2.59 -9.47
CA THR A 299 28.24 2.37 -10.79
C THR A 299 27.35 1.48 -11.65
N ILE A 300 26.85 1.98 -12.79
CA ILE A 300 26.01 1.21 -13.71
C ILE A 300 26.54 1.32 -15.15
N GLU A 301 27.12 0.23 -15.65
CA GLU A 301 27.72 0.11 -16.99
C GLU A 301 27.16 -1.13 -17.70
N LEU A 302 25.88 -1.05 -18.10
CA LEU A 302 25.12 -2.16 -18.65
C LEU A 302 24.65 -1.88 -20.09
N PRO A 303 25.28 -2.47 -21.12
CA PRO A 303 24.95 -2.18 -22.51
C PRO A 303 23.65 -2.81 -23.00
N ASN A 304 23.25 -3.92 -22.38
CA ASN A 304 22.04 -4.69 -22.74
C ASN A 304 20.80 -4.27 -21.95
N LEU A 305 20.85 -3.13 -21.26
CA LEU A 305 19.76 -2.64 -20.44
C LEU A 305 18.60 -2.18 -21.34
N LYS A 306 17.42 -2.76 -21.13
CA LYS A 306 16.21 -2.53 -21.94
C LYS A 306 15.18 -1.67 -21.22
N SER A 307 15.02 -1.86 -19.92
CA SER A 307 14.01 -1.17 -19.12
C SER A 307 14.62 -0.63 -17.84
N VAL A 308 14.38 0.65 -17.55
CA VAL A 308 14.89 1.32 -16.35
C VAL A 308 13.76 2.09 -15.67
N SER A 309 13.60 1.85 -14.37
CA SER A 309 12.60 2.49 -13.50
C SER A 309 13.30 3.09 -12.27
N ILE A 310 13.37 4.42 -12.16
CA ILE A 310 14.07 5.11 -11.06
C ILE A 310 13.13 6.06 -10.31
N HIS A 311 12.86 5.76 -9.05
CA HIS A 311 11.89 6.49 -8.23
C HIS A 311 12.60 7.02 -6.98
N PHE A 312 12.53 8.33 -6.72
CA PHE A 312 13.19 8.99 -5.59
C PHE A 312 14.72 8.76 -5.56
N LEU A 313 15.45 9.52 -6.37
CA LEU A 313 16.91 9.52 -6.40
C LEU A 313 17.40 10.94 -6.67
N GLY A 314 18.36 11.43 -5.87
CA GLY A 314 18.97 12.74 -6.00
C GLY A 314 20.47 12.70 -6.27
N ASP A 315 21.02 13.86 -6.63
CA ASP A 315 22.46 14.16 -6.68
C ASP A 315 23.34 13.13 -7.43
N CYS A 316 22.86 12.64 -8.58
CA CYS A 316 23.45 11.53 -9.32
C CYS A 316 23.63 11.80 -10.83
N ASP A 317 23.78 13.07 -11.22
CA ASP A 317 23.85 13.51 -12.63
C ASP A 317 24.88 12.73 -13.44
N GLU A 318 26.11 12.63 -12.94
CA GLU A 318 27.20 11.94 -13.65
C GLU A 318 26.92 10.45 -13.81
N VAL A 319 26.41 9.80 -12.76
CA VAL A 319 26.15 8.35 -12.74
C VAL A 319 25.02 7.98 -13.71
N ILE A 320 23.91 8.72 -13.66
CA ILE A 320 22.76 8.44 -14.52
C ILE A 320 23.09 8.71 -15.98
N ASN A 321 23.80 9.79 -16.30
CA ASN A 321 24.21 10.05 -17.68
C ASN A 321 25.23 9.01 -18.17
N THR A 322 26.18 8.59 -17.33
CA THR A 322 27.12 7.50 -17.67
C THR A 322 26.37 6.19 -17.95
N MET A 323 25.35 5.86 -17.14
CA MET A 323 24.49 4.69 -17.37
C MET A 323 23.77 4.80 -18.72
N LEU A 324 23.16 5.94 -19.02
CA LEU A 324 22.41 6.16 -20.26
C LEU A 324 23.32 6.15 -21.50
N GLU A 325 24.57 6.61 -21.39
CA GLU A 325 25.56 6.51 -22.46
C GLU A 325 25.92 5.07 -22.79
N HIS A 326 26.01 4.21 -21.77
CA HIS A 326 26.29 2.78 -21.96
C HIS A 326 25.05 2.00 -22.42
N ALA A 327 23.84 2.39 -22.00
CA ALA A 327 22.57 1.72 -22.29
C ALA A 327 22.08 1.91 -23.75
N THR A 328 22.89 1.45 -24.70
CA THR A 328 22.63 1.60 -26.15
C THR A 328 21.40 0.86 -26.66
N SER A 329 20.89 -0.13 -25.93
CA SER A 329 19.71 -0.95 -26.28
C SER A 329 18.46 -0.63 -25.45
N LEU A 330 18.41 0.56 -24.84
CA LEU A 330 17.31 0.98 -23.97
C LEU A 330 15.98 1.12 -24.75
N GLU A 331 14.95 0.39 -24.33
CA GLU A 331 13.60 0.42 -24.92
C GLU A 331 12.65 1.35 -24.14
N ARG A 332 12.73 1.34 -22.79
CA ARG A 332 11.86 2.13 -21.91
C ARG A 332 12.62 2.75 -20.74
N PHE A 333 12.25 3.98 -20.40
CA PHE A 333 12.73 4.68 -19.21
C PHE A 333 11.57 5.34 -18.48
N ASP A 334 11.40 5.02 -17.20
CA ASP A 334 10.45 5.69 -16.31
C ASP A 334 11.13 6.27 -15.07
N SER A 335 10.72 7.48 -14.69
CA SER A 335 11.17 8.05 -13.43
C SER A 335 10.09 8.84 -12.69
N TYR A 336 10.21 8.84 -11.35
CA TYR A 336 9.40 9.65 -10.46
C TYR A 336 10.28 10.33 -9.42
N LYS A 337 10.27 11.68 -9.36
CA LYS A 337 11.12 12.48 -8.46
C LYS A 337 12.61 12.12 -8.62
N LEU A 338 13.09 12.15 -9.86
CA LEU A 338 14.51 12.09 -10.18
C LEU A 338 15.05 13.53 -10.22
N TRP A 339 15.93 13.88 -9.28
CA TRP A 339 16.50 15.21 -9.14
C TRP A 339 17.86 15.30 -9.82
N VAL A 340 17.83 15.38 -11.15
CA VAL A 340 19.00 15.52 -12.00
C VAL A 340 18.93 16.81 -12.82
N GLY A 341 20.06 17.46 -13.09
CA GLY A 341 20.13 18.70 -13.85
C GLY A 341 20.01 18.50 -15.36
N GLU A 342 20.69 17.48 -15.90
CA GLU A 342 20.67 17.18 -17.33
C GLU A 342 20.52 15.68 -17.59
N LEU A 343 19.80 15.33 -18.66
CA LEU A 343 19.65 13.94 -19.11
C LEU A 343 19.97 13.78 -20.60
N HIS A 344 20.82 12.81 -20.92
CA HIS A 344 21.20 12.46 -22.28
C HIS A 344 20.84 11.01 -22.60
N PHE A 345 19.88 10.81 -23.52
CA PHE A 345 19.51 9.49 -24.02
C PHE A 345 20.09 9.25 -25.42
N ALA A 346 20.62 8.05 -25.64
CA ALA A 346 21.09 7.61 -26.95
C ALA A 346 20.79 6.12 -27.18
N SER A 347 19.65 5.82 -27.82
CA SER A 347 19.34 4.45 -28.25
C SER A 347 18.44 4.42 -29.48
N ASN A 348 18.73 3.49 -30.40
CA ASN A 348 17.89 3.23 -31.55
C ASN A 348 16.59 2.52 -31.18
N GLU A 349 16.55 1.78 -30.06
CA GLU A 349 15.40 0.96 -29.65
C GLU A 349 14.47 1.71 -28.69
N LEU A 350 14.79 2.95 -28.32
CA LEU A 350 14.02 3.71 -27.33
C LEU A 350 12.61 4.04 -27.86
N VAL A 351 11.60 3.49 -27.20
CA VAL A 351 10.18 3.62 -27.56
C VAL A 351 9.46 4.59 -26.63
N GLU A 352 9.78 4.59 -25.34
CA GLU A 352 9.02 5.30 -24.31
C GLU A 352 9.95 5.91 -23.25
N VAL A 353 9.75 7.20 -22.98
CA VAL A 353 10.40 7.93 -21.89
C VAL A 353 9.32 8.68 -21.12
N ASP A 354 9.13 8.31 -19.86
CA ASP A 354 8.18 8.95 -18.95
C ASP A 354 8.94 9.55 -17.76
N LEU A 355 8.95 10.88 -17.67
CA LEU A 355 9.55 11.64 -16.57
C LEU A 355 8.44 12.32 -15.77
N HIS A 356 8.40 12.05 -14.47
CA HIS A 356 7.41 12.61 -13.57
C HIS A 356 8.07 13.28 -12.36
N ARG A 357 7.71 14.54 -12.06
CA ARG A 357 8.23 15.29 -10.90
C ARG A 357 9.75 15.47 -10.89
N SER A 358 10.39 15.46 -12.07
CA SER A 358 11.82 15.83 -12.22
C SER A 358 11.96 17.35 -12.19
N ASP A 359 11.73 17.93 -11.01
CA ASP A 359 11.61 19.39 -10.83
C ASP A 359 12.93 20.13 -11.16
N SER A 360 14.08 19.48 -10.96
CA SER A 360 15.44 20.03 -11.17
C SER A 360 15.99 19.87 -12.60
N LEU A 361 15.29 19.15 -13.47
CA LEU A 361 15.77 18.84 -14.83
C LEU A 361 15.71 20.09 -15.70
N GLU A 362 16.87 20.63 -16.10
CA GLU A 362 16.98 21.82 -16.96
C GLU A 362 17.09 21.47 -18.44
N THR A 363 17.88 20.44 -18.77
CA THR A 363 18.17 20.05 -20.16
C THR A 363 17.86 18.56 -20.40
N LEU A 364 17.04 18.27 -21.42
CA LEU A 364 16.80 16.91 -21.90
C LEU A 364 17.27 16.79 -23.35
N THR A 365 18.22 15.89 -23.60
CA THR A 365 18.74 15.60 -24.95
C THR A 365 18.46 14.15 -25.33
N LEU A 366 17.84 13.94 -26.48
CA LEU A 366 17.39 12.63 -26.95
C LEU A 366 17.95 12.34 -28.34
N TYR A 367 18.72 11.26 -28.50
CA TYR A 367 18.89 10.57 -29.78
C TYR A 367 18.05 9.29 -29.72
N ALA A 368 16.84 9.35 -30.28
CA ALA A 368 15.84 8.29 -30.17
C ALA A 368 14.95 8.24 -31.43
N PRO A 369 15.42 7.60 -32.52
CA PRO A 369 14.72 7.59 -33.81
C PRO A 369 13.39 6.81 -33.80
N ASN A 370 13.21 5.86 -32.88
CA ASN A 370 12.00 5.03 -32.74
C ASN A 370 11.08 5.48 -31.58
N LEU A 371 11.31 6.66 -31.00
CA LEU A 371 10.55 7.16 -29.86
C LEU A 371 9.08 7.37 -30.24
N ARG A 372 8.18 6.70 -29.53
CA ARG A 372 6.73 6.80 -29.72
C ARG A 372 6.08 7.67 -28.66
N ARG A 373 6.58 7.62 -27.44
CA ARG A 373 5.98 8.32 -26.30
C ARG A 373 7.04 9.08 -25.51
N LEU A 374 6.81 10.38 -25.33
CA LEU A 374 7.56 11.21 -24.39
C LEU A 374 6.58 11.85 -23.41
N GLY A 375 6.47 11.26 -22.22
CA GLY A 375 5.67 11.78 -21.12
C GLY A 375 6.50 12.70 -20.24
N LEU A 376 6.12 13.98 -20.18
CA LEU A 376 6.74 14.96 -19.30
C LEU A 376 5.65 15.51 -18.37
N GLN A 377 5.66 15.05 -17.12
CA GLN A 377 4.66 15.43 -16.12
C GLN A 377 5.34 16.14 -14.96
N ALA A 378 4.95 17.39 -14.69
CA ALA A 378 5.49 18.18 -13.59
C ALA A 378 7.04 18.28 -13.57
N CYS A 379 7.67 18.41 -14.74
CA CYS A 379 9.09 18.70 -14.91
C CYS A 379 9.29 20.22 -15.06
N TYR A 380 9.06 20.98 -13.98
CA TYR A 380 8.96 22.45 -14.06
C TYR A 380 10.27 23.17 -14.37
N GLY A 381 11.42 22.56 -14.08
CA GLY A 381 12.74 23.11 -14.39
C GLY A 381 13.15 23.01 -15.86
N LEU A 382 12.41 22.24 -16.69
CA LEU A 382 12.85 21.88 -18.03
C LEU A 382 12.82 23.10 -18.96
N ASN A 383 14.00 23.61 -19.28
CA ASN A 383 14.21 24.79 -20.11
C ASN A 383 14.54 24.42 -21.57
N ARG A 384 15.21 23.28 -21.79
CA ARG A 384 15.70 22.89 -23.13
C ARG A 384 15.44 21.42 -23.43
N LEU A 385 14.69 21.18 -24.51
CA LEU A 385 14.49 19.85 -25.10
C LEU A 385 15.18 19.78 -26.46
N THR A 386 16.13 18.87 -26.63
CA THR A 386 16.92 18.72 -27.86
C THR A 386 16.80 17.32 -28.42
N PHE A 387 16.27 17.20 -29.65
CA PHE A 387 16.31 15.95 -30.41
C PHE A 387 17.52 15.95 -31.34
N ARG A 388 18.46 15.03 -31.13
CA ARG A 388 19.63 14.84 -31.98
C ARG A 388 19.24 14.02 -33.21
N THR A 389 19.63 14.51 -34.38
CA THR A 389 19.40 13.84 -35.67
C THR A 389 20.46 12.78 -36.00
N SER A 390 21.63 12.86 -35.36
CA SER A 390 22.73 11.92 -35.58
C SER A 390 23.49 11.66 -34.29
N HIS A 391 23.88 10.40 -34.09
CA HIS A 391 24.81 9.94 -33.06
C HIS A 391 26.07 9.34 -33.70
N PRO A 392 27.29 9.58 -33.16
CA PRO A 392 28.55 9.12 -33.75
C PRO A 392 28.62 7.61 -34.01
N THR A 393 28.02 6.81 -33.12
CA THR A 393 28.10 5.35 -33.14
C THR A 393 26.81 4.64 -33.58
N LEU A 394 25.65 5.26 -33.35
CA LEU A 394 24.34 4.59 -33.52
C LEU A 394 23.66 4.93 -34.84
N SER A 395 24.09 5.98 -35.55
CA SER A 395 23.48 6.42 -36.82
C SER A 395 23.66 5.43 -37.97
N SER A 396 24.71 4.60 -37.93
CA SER A 396 25.04 3.64 -38.99
C SER A 396 24.14 2.39 -38.99
N GLY A 397 23.39 2.15 -37.91
CA GLY A 397 22.53 0.96 -37.76
C GLY A 397 21.08 1.13 -38.23
N LEU A 398 20.69 2.33 -38.68
CA LEU A 398 19.31 2.60 -39.10
C LEU A 398 19.06 2.17 -40.56
N PRO A 399 17.91 1.53 -40.87
CA PRO A 399 17.57 1.17 -42.24
C PRO A 399 17.34 2.43 -43.09
N ALA A 400 17.94 2.48 -44.28
CA ALA A 400 18.09 3.66 -45.14
C ALA A 400 16.79 4.31 -45.68
N ASN A 401 15.59 3.89 -45.25
CA ASN A 401 14.30 4.36 -45.81
C ASN A 401 13.10 4.30 -44.84
N GLY A 402 13.33 4.25 -43.52
CA GLY A 402 12.22 4.31 -42.55
C GLY A 402 11.76 5.75 -42.29
N THR A 403 10.51 6.09 -42.60
CA THR A 403 9.88 7.29 -42.02
C THR A 403 9.76 7.10 -40.49
N PRO A 404 10.22 8.05 -39.66
CA PRO A 404 10.09 7.92 -38.20
C PRO A 404 8.62 7.77 -37.80
N PRO A 405 8.30 6.94 -36.78
CA PRO A 405 6.93 6.81 -36.30
C PRO A 405 6.39 8.15 -35.77
N PRO A 406 5.07 8.38 -35.80
CA PRO A 406 4.48 9.57 -35.19
C PRO A 406 4.80 9.59 -33.69
N LEU A 407 5.37 10.70 -33.22
CA LEU A 407 5.74 10.89 -31.82
C LEU A 407 4.54 11.47 -31.06
N GLU A 408 4.07 10.72 -30.06
CA GLU A 408 3.06 11.18 -29.11
C GLU A 408 3.77 11.95 -27.99
N LEU A 409 3.67 13.27 -28.06
CA LEU A 409 4.21 14.16 -27.06
C LEU A 409 3.14 14.46 -26.01
N ALA A 410 3.23 13.80 -24.86
CA ALA A 410 2.34 14.05 -23.74
C ALA A 410 2.98 15.11 -22.81
N LEU A 411 2.92 16.38 -23.23
CA LEU A 411 3.19 17.49 -22.32
C LEU A 411 1.95 17.72 -21.46
N SER A 412 1.98 17.21 -20.23
CA SER A 412 1.06 17.64 -19.20
C SER A 412 1.56 18.96 -18.62
N ALA A 413 1.51 20.02 -19.41
CA ALA A 413 1.77 21.36 -18.92
C ALA A 413 0.61 21.73 -17.99
N ALA A 414 0.87 21.80 -16.68
CA ALA A 414 0.11 22.73 -15.86
C ALA A 414 0.29 24.11 -16.52
N SER A 415 -0.83 24.70 -16.95
CA SER A 415 -0.94 25.96 -17.68
C SER A 415 0.14 26.99 -17.32
N LEU A 416 0.96 27.34 -18.32
CA LEU A 416 2.03 28.33 -18.29
C LEU A 416 1.56 29.71 -17.79
N SER A 417 2.18 30.22 -16.74
CA SER A 417 2.37 31.66 -16.51
C SER A 417 3.55 32.13 -17.37
N PHE A 418 3.29 33.01 -18.34
CA PHE A 418 4.28 33.46 -19.33
C PHE A 418 5.25 34.53 -18.80
N ASN A 419 6.49 34.44 -19.31
CA ASN A 419 7.60 35.38 -19.15
C ASN A 419 7.33 36.76 -19.77
N ALA A 420 7.88 37.81 -19.14
CA ALA A 420 7.79 39.21 -19.55
C ALA A 420 8.64 39.55 -20.80
N PRO A 421 8.24 40.59 -21.55
CA PRO A 421 9.18 41.62 -21.98
C PRO A 421 8.72 43.06 -21.67
N VAL A 422 9.68 43.98 -21.78
CA VAL A 422 9.75 45.36 -21.28
C VAL A 422 8.79 46.37 -21.98
N ILE A 423 8.05 47.12 -21.15
CA ILE A 423 7.50 48.51 -21.20
C ILE A 423 6.98 49.13 -22.54
N ALA A 424 5.68 49.46 -22.56
CA ALA A 424 5.11 50.80 -22.88
C ALA A 424 3.64 50.89 -22.40
N PRO A 425 3.14 52.01 -21.84
CA PRO A 425 1.79 52.10 -21.30
C PRO A 425 0.78 52.36 -22.42
N VAL A 426 -0.18 51.46 -22.60
CA VAL A 426 -1.33 51.70 -23.49
C VAL A 426 -2.63 51.59 -22.68
N ARG A 427 -3.45 52.64 -22.80
CA ARG A 427 -4.74 52.85 -22.14
C ARG A 427 -5.59 51.59 -22.00
N ALA A 428 -6.07 51.35 -20.78
CA ALA A 428 -7.07 50.34 -20.47
C ALA A 428 -8.36 50.55 -21.30
N SER A 429 -8.69 49.56 -22.13
CA SER A 429 -10.05 49.36 -22.61
C SER A 429 -10.77 48.43 -21.63
N ARG A 430 -12.00 48.80 -21.23
CA ARG A 430 -12.87 47.97 -20.39
C ARG A 430 -13.31 46.75 -21.20
N ALA A 431 -12.68 45.61 -20.97
CA ALA A 431 -13.16 44.32 -21.47
C ALA A 431 -14.23 43.78 -20.51
N SER A 432 -15.42 43.48 -21.03
CA SER A 432 -16.40 42.61 -20.36
C SER A 432 -15.79 41.21 -20.23
N VAL A 433 -15.81 40.65 -19.03
CA VAL A 433 -15.26 39.31 -18.75
C VAL A 433 -16.09 38.27 -19.50
N SER A 434 -15.50 37.66 -20.53
CA SER A 434 -16.00 36.43 -21.17
C SER A 434 -15.52 35.25 -20.31
N MET A 435 -16.44 34.43 -19.79
CA MET A 435 -16.14 33.23 -19.00
C MET A 435 -16.39 31.97 -19.81
N LYS A 436 -15.33 31.19 -20.06
CA LYS A 436 -15.45 29.81 -20.53
C LYS A 436 -15.30 28.84 -19.36
N VAL A 437 -15.83 27.61 -19.53
CA VAL A 437 -15.77 26.57 -18.48
C VAL A 437 -14.32 26.22 -18.15
N GLU A 438 -13.45 26.25 -19.16
CA GLU A 438 -12.01 25.97 -19.08
C GLU A 438 -11.24 27.04 -18.29
N ASP A 439 -11.74 28.28 -18.27
CA ASP A 439 -11.08 29.42 -17.62
C ASP A 439 -11.43 29.55 -16.12
N LEU A 440 -12.33 28.71 -15.61
CA LEU A 440 -12.73 28.70 -14.21
C LEU A 440 -11.75 27.91 -13.34
N VAL A 441 -11.25 28.56 -12.29
CA VAL A 441 -10.42 27.93 -11.26
C VAL A 441 -11.18 26.74 -10.64
N GLY A 442 -10.57 25.55 -10.69
CA GLY A 442 -11.11 24.34 -10.06
C GLY A 442 -12.11 23.52 -10.89
N GLY A 443 -12.07 23.61 -12.22
CA GLY A 443 -12.57 22.52 -13.07
C GLY A 443 -11.95 21.19 -12.63
N ILE A 444 -12.76 20.14 -12.43
CA ILE A 444 -12.25 18.83 -12.04
C ILE A 444 -11.64 18.19 -13.29
N ASN A 445 -10.36 18.47 -13.51
CA ASN A 445 -9.52 17.82 -14.53
C ASN A 445 -8.60 16.76 -13.89
N ASP A 446 -8.62 16.66 -12.54
CA ASP A 446 -7.87 15.67 -11.76
C ASP A 446 -8.56 14.29 -11.85
N PRO A 447 -7.89 13.24 -12.36
CA PRO A 447 -8.44 11.88 -12.46
C PRO A 447 -8.87 11.30 -11.11
N ILE A 448 -8.28 11.78 -10.01
CA ILE A 448 -8.49 11.27 -8.64
C ILE A 448 -9.85 11.71 -8.05
N PHE A 449 -10.40 12.85 -8.48
CA PHE A 449 -11.60 13.45 -7.86
C PHE A 449 -12.81 13.51 -8.80
N GLY A 450 -12.87 12.58 -9.77
CA GLY A 450 -13.97 12.47 -10.72
C GLY A 450 -13.75 13.19 -12.06
N GLY A 451 -12.53 13.66 -12.34
CA GLY A 451 -12.16 14.04 -13.70
C GLY A 451 -12.20 12.81 -14.60
N THR A 452 -12.68 12.96 -15.82
CA THR A 452 -12.55 11.88 -16.81
C THR A 452 -11.05 11.57 -17.03
N PRO A 453 -10.68 10.32 -17.39
CA PRO A 453 -9.29 9.93 -17.61
C PRO A 453 -8.55 10.76 -18.68
N GLU A 454 -9.26 11.60 -19.43
CA GLU A 454 -8.74 12.47 -20.49
C GLU A 454 -8.51 13.93 -20.05
N GLY A 455 -8.63 14.25 -18.75
CA GLY A 455 -8.45 15.62 -18.26
C GLY A 455 -9.60 16.57 -18.64
N LYS A 456 -10.76 16.02 -19.07
CA LYS A 456 -11.95 16.82 -19.37
C LYS A 456 -12.67 17.23 -18.09
N ILE A 457 -13.17 18.46 -18.10
CA ILE A 457 -13.96 19.07 -17.04
C ILE A 457 -15.15 18.18 -16.69
N PHE A 458 -15.32 17.89 -15.39
CA PHE A 458 -16.49 17.17 -14.89
C PHE A 458 -17.78 17.98 -15.07
N ASP A 459 -18.47 17.74 -16.18
CA ASP A 459 -19.83 18.22 -16.46
C ASP A 459 -20.64 17.13 -17.19
N PRO A 460 -21.00 16.02 -16.51
CA PRO A 460 -21.73 14.92 -17.13
C PRO A 460 -23.14 15.30 -17.60
N LEU A 461 -23.70 16.41 -17.10
CA LEU A 461 -25.04 16.89 -17.40
C LEU A 461 -25.05 18.04 -18.43
N GLY A 462 -23.89 18.48 -18.90
CA GLY A 462 -23.77 19.58 -19.87
C GLY A 462 -24.33 20.91 -19.34
N LEU A 463 -24.31 21.13 -18.03
CA LEU A 463 -24.89 22.32 -17.40
C LEU A 463 -24.02 23.57 -17.61
N GLY A 464 -22.75 23.42 -17.97
CA GLY A 464 -21.80 24.52 -18.16
C GLY A 464 -21.84 25.21 -19.52
N GLN A 465 -22.75 24.82 -20.42
CA GLN A 465 -22.79 25.33 -21.81
C GLN A 465 -23.24 26.79 -21.94
N ASP A 466 -24.02 27.31 -20.98
CA ASP A 466 -24.47 28.70 -20.95
C ASP A 466 -23.67 29.51 -19.92
N GLU A 467 -23.00 30.57 -20.39
CA GLU A 467 -22.10 31.42 -19.60
C GLU A 467 -22.79 32.10 -18.41
N ALA A 468 -23.99 32.64 -18.62
CA ALA A 468 -24.73 33.33 -17.55
C ALA A 468 -25.17 32.34 -16.46
N ALA A 469 -25.61 31.16 -16.88
CA ALA A 469 -25.99 30.09 -15.97
C ALA A 469 -24.76 29.47 -15.28
N LEU A 470 -23.61 29.39 -15.94
CA LEU A 470 -22.33 28.93 -15.39
C LEU A 470 -21.83 29.88 -14.29
N TYR A 471 -21.85 31.19 -14.54
CA TYR A 471 -21.52 32.19 -13.51
C TYR A 471 -22.37 32.00 -12.26
N ARG A 472 -23.69 31.92 -12.44
CA ARG A 472 -24.63 31.72 -11.32
C ARG A 472 -24.34 30.43 -10.57
N ARG A 473 -24.10 29.32 -11.28
CA ARG A 473 -23.80 28.02 -10.67
C ARG A 473 -22.50 28.07 -9.87
N ARG A 474 -21.47 28.76 -10.36
CA ARG A 474 -20.22 28.94 -9.62
C ARG A 474 -20.41 29.72 -8.33
N VAL A 475 -21.16 30.83 -8.37
CA VAL A 475 -21.50 31.61 -7.18
C VAL A 475 -22.25 30.75 -6.15
N VAL A 476 -23.21 29.96 -6.63
CA VAL A 476 -24.01 29.05 -5.79
C VAL A 476 -23.14 27.97 -5.17
N GLU A 477 -22.25 27.34 -5.94
CA GLU A 477 -21.31 26.33 -5.45
C GLU A 477 -20.39 26.87 -4.35
N ILE A 478 -19.78 28.04 -4.56
CA ILE A 478 -18.91 28.69 -3.56
C ILE A 478 -19.71 29.00 -2.29
N LYS A 479 -20.94 29.51 -2.43
CA LYS A 479 -21.78 29.81 -1.27
C LYS A 479 -22.12 28.56 -0.46
N HIS A 480 -22.53 27.48 -1.12
CA HIS A 480 -22.81 26.21 -0.44
C HIS A 480 -21.54 25.64 0.21
N GLY A 481 -20.40 25.69 -0.49
CA GLY A 481 -19.11 25.26 0.07
C GLY A 481 -18.73 26.03 1.34
N ARG A 482 -18.84 27.36 1.34
CA ARG A 482 -18.57 28.21 2.53
C ARG A 482 -19.48 27.87 3.71
N ILE A 483 -20.79 27.74 3.46
CA ILE A 483 -21.77 27.39 4.50
C ILE A 483 -21.45 26.00 5.07
N CYS A 484 -21.18 25.01 4.23
CA CYS A 484 -20.88 23.65 4.67
C CYS A 484 -19.53 23.56 5.42
N MET A 485 -18.51 24.32 5.04
CA MET A 485 -17.25 24.36 5.80
C MET A 485 -17.44 24.86 7.24
N VAL A 486 -18.25 25.92 7.43
CA VAL A 486 -18.56 26.43 8.77
C VAL A 486 -19.52 25.50 9.51
N ALA A 487 -20.51 24.93 8.82
CA ALA A 487 -21.45 23.98 9.41
C ALA A 487 -20.74 22.73 9.91
N PHE A 488 -19.79 22.18 9.14
CA PHE A 488 -18.99 21.04 9.55
C PHE A 488 -18.21 21.32 10.84
N LEU A 489 -17.58 22.51 10.94
CA LEU A 489 -16.90 22.92 12.16
C LEU A 489 -17.87 23.07 13.34
N GLY A 490 -19.05 23.66 13.12
CA GLY A 490 -20.09 23.79 14.15
C GLY A 490 -20.65 22.44 14.63
N MET A 491 -20.87 21.49 13.72
CA MET A 491 -21.33 20.14 14.02
C MET A 491 -20.25 19.31 14.73
N THR A 492 -18.98 19.50 14.33
CA THR A 492 -17.85 18.83 14.95
C THR A 492 -17.62 19.34 16.35
N VAL A 493 -17.56 20.66 16.60
CA VAL A 493 -17.20 21.18 17.95
C VAL A 493 -18.40 21.23 18.89
N GLY A 494 -19.61 21.45 18.38
CA GLY A 494 -20.83 21.51 19.20
C GLY A 494 -20.93 22.72 20.15
N PRO A 495 -22.14 23.10 20.60
CA PRO A 495 -22.35 24.24 21.49
C PRO A 495 -21.84 23.98 22.92
N ALA A 496 -21.98 22.77 23.44
CA ALA A 496 -21.61 22.43 24.81
C ALA A 496 -20.09 22.49 25.05
N ASP A 497 -19.26 22.09 24.08
CA ASP A 497 -17.81 22.02 24.27
C ASP A 497 -17.09 23.34 23.95
N LEU A 498 -17.69 24.24 23.16
CA LEU A 498 -17.20 25.62 22.99
C LEU A 498 -17.47 26.51 24.20
N VAL A 499 -18.56 26.24 24.92
CA VAL A 499 -19.09 27.13 25.95
C VAL A 499 -18.75 26.63 27.36
N LYS A 500 -18.31 25.38 27.54
CA LYS A 500 -17.68 24.94 28.80
C LYS A 500 -16.41 25.76 29.06
N PRO A 501 -16.21 26.30 30.28
CA PRO A 501 -16.92 26.00 31.54
C PRO A 501 -17.96 27.07 31.95
N THR A 502 -18.49 27.85 31.01
CA THR A 502 -19.21 29.09 31.32
C THR A 502 -20.68 28.94 31.69
N HIS A 503 -21.30 27.77 31.49
CA HIS A 503 -22.74 27.53 31.75
C HIS A 503 -23.62 28.70 31.28
N ALA A 504 -23.31 29.25 30.09
CA ALA A 504 -23.99 30.43 29.62
C ALA A 504 -25.46 30.13 29.30
N LEU A 505 -26.33 31.11 29.58
CA LEU A 505 -27.75 31.04 29.21
C LEU A 505 -27.91 31.37 27.72
N LEU A 506 -28.53 30.45 26.98
CA LEU A 506 -29.00 30.70 25.61
C LEU A 506 -30.27 31.57 25.63
N SER A 507 -31.17 31.33 26.58
CA SER A 507 -32.42 32.10 26.74
C SER A 507 -32.72 32.34 28.22
N PRO A 508 -32.46 33.56 28.74
CA PRO A 508 -32.78 33.92 30.12
C PRO A 508 -34.27 33.82 30.46
N SER A 509 -35.15 34.01 29.48
CA SER A 509 -36.61 33.89 29.66
C SER A 509 -37.12 32.46 29.73
N ALA A 510 -36.37 31.50 29.20
CA ALA A 510 -36.73 30.08 29.19
C ALA A 510 -35.84 29.23 30.11
N ASP A 511 -34.93 29.88 30.86
CA ASP A 511 -33.90 29.25 31.70
C ASP A 511 -33.10 28.15 30.98
N LEU A 512 -32.85 28.37 29.67
CA LEU A 512 -32.25 27.38 28.79
C LEU A 512 -30.75 27.65 28.67
N HIS A 513 -29.93 26.69 29.07
CA HIS A 513 -28.46 26.79 28.99
C HIS A 513 -27.95 26.21 27.67
N PHE A 514 -26.76 26.63 27.24
CA PHE A 514 -26.12 26.01 26.06
C PHE A 514 -25.78 24.52 26.27
N ASP A 515 -25.62 24.10 27.53
CA ASP A 515 -25.38 22.70 27.91
C ASP A 515 -26.62 21.81 27.75
N ASP A 516 -27.81 22.41 27.78
CA ASP A 516 -29.09 21.69 27.64
C ASP A 516 -29.45 21.42 26.17
N ILE A 517 -28.68 21.96 25.22
CA ILE A 517 -28.94 21.80 23.79
C ILE A 517 -28.30 20.50 23.31
N PRO A 518 -29.10 19.55 22.79
CA PRO A 518 -28.57 18.28 22.29
C PRO A 518 -27.68 18.52 21.06
N GLY A 519 -26.71 17.63 20.86
CA GLY A 519 -25.83 17.68 19.68
C GLY A 519 -26.55 17.37 18.37
N GLY A 520 -25.94 17.78 17.26
CA GLY A 520 -26.41 17.46 15.92
C GLY A 520 -27.75 18.08 15.52
N ILE A 521 -28.50 17.42 14.65
CA ILE A 521 -29.78 17.90 14.11
C ILE A 521 -30.86 18.15 15.16
N ALA A 522 -30.79 17.48 16.32
CA ALA A 522 -31.75 17.67 17.40
C ALA A 522 -31.68 19.09 18.00
N ALA A 523 -30.52 19.75 17.90
CA ALA A 523 -30.33 21.14 18.33
C ALA A 523 -31.32 22.10 17.66
N ILE A 524 -31.69 21.84 16.40
CA ILE A 524 -32.56 22.71 15.61
C ILE A 524 -33.93 22.89 16.28
N GLY A 525 -34.46 21.80 16.86
CA GLY A 525 -35.75 21.80 17.56
C GLY A 525 -35.68 22.35 18.98
N ALA A 526 -34.49 22.36 19.61
CA ALA A 526 -34.29 22.85 20.98
C ALA A 526 -34.16 24.38 21.05
N VAL A 527 -33.67 25.02 19.99
CA VAL A 527 -33.50 26.48 19.96
C VAL A 527 -34.88 27.18 19.84
N PRO A 528 -35.19 28.15 20.73
CA PRO A 528 -36.47 28.87 20.68
C PRO A 528 -36.68 29.64 19.36
N ALA A 529 -37.94 29.74 18.91
CA ALA A 529 -38.30 30.42 17.67
C ALA A 529 -37.83 31.89 17.59
N ALA A 530 -37.79 32.60 18.73
CA ALA A 530 -37.27 33.96 18.79
C ALA A 530 -35.76 34.04 18.48
N GLY A 531 -34.97 33.05 18.89
CA GLY A 531 -33.55 32.94 18.54
C GLY A 531 -33.36 32.67 17.05
N TRP A 532 -34.17 31.78 16.47
CA TRP A 532 -34.20 31.55 15.02
C TRP A 532 -34.52 32.82 14.24
N PHE A 533 -35.50 33.61 14.69
CA PHE A 533 -35.83 34.89 14.06
C PHE A 533 -34.65 35.86 14.08
N GLN A 534 -33.93 35.97 15.21
CA GLN A 534 -32.74 36.82 15.32
C GLN A 534 -31.62 36.37 14.35
N ILE A 535 -31.36 35.06 14.29
CA ILE A 535 -30.34 34.48 13.40
C ILE A 535 -30.72 34.74 11.93
N ILE A 536 -31.94 34.42 11.53
CA ILE A 536 -32.42 34.61 10.15
C ILE A 536 -32.42 36.10 9.78
N ALA A 537 -32.85 36.99 10.68
CA ALA A 537 -32.84 38.42 10.43
C ALA A 537 -31.41 38.97 10.24
N LEU A 538 -30.47 38.55 11.09
CA LEU A 538 -29.07 38.97 10.99
C LEU A 538 -28.41 38.43 9.71
N VAL A 539 -28.53 37.13 9.44
CA VAL A 539 -27.97 36.50 8.24
C VAL A 539 -28.61 37.06 6.97
N GLY A 540 -29.93 37.24 6.97
CA GLY A 540 -30.66 37.85 5.86
C GLY A 540 -30.24 39.28 5.59
N LEU A 541 -30.07 40.11 6.63
CA LEU A 541 -29.55 41.47 6.47
C LEU A 541 -28.13 41.44 5.91
N HIS A 542 -27.26 40.57 6.42
CA HIS A 542 -25.88 40.42 5.95
C HIS A 542 -25.81 39.98 4.48
N GLU A 543 -26.62 39.01 4.05
CA GLU A 543 -26.68 38.54 2.65
C GLU A 543 -27.19 39.60 1.69
N VAL A 544 -28.17 40.42 2.10
CA VAL A 544 -28.77 41.43 1.24
C VAL A 544 -27.93 42.71 1.15
N THR A 545 -27.14 43.02 2.18
CA THR A 545 -26.36 44.26 2.27
C THR A 545 -24.87 44.08 1.97
N ILE A 546 -24.19 43.19 2.70
CA ILE A 546 -22.71 43.06 2.69
C ILE A 546 -22.26 41.98 1.72
N ALA A 547 -22.85 40.78 1.82
CA ALA A 547 -22.48 39.62 1.00
C ALA A 547 -23.27 39.54 -0.32
N LYS A 548 -23.91 40.65 -0.72
CA LYS A 548 -24.64 40.75 -1.98
C LYS A 548 -23.68 40.56 -3.15
N GLN A 549 -23.98 39.57 -3.99
CA GLN A 549 -23.16 39.24 -5.14
C GLN A 549 -23.37 40.26 -6.26
N ASP A 550 -22.25 40.76 -6.79
CA ASP A 550 -22.21 41.67 -7.92
C ASP A 550 -21.81 40.89 -9.17
N TYR A 551 -22.77 40.69 -10.08
CA TYR A 551 -22.58 39.93 -11.32
C TYR A 551 -21.59 40.57 -12.31
N THR A 552 -21.09 41.77 -12.02
CA THR A 552 -20.01 42.41 -12.79
C THR A 552 -18.62 42.01 -12.32
N LYS A 553 -18.50 41.34 -11.17
CA LYS A 553 -17.22 40.93 -10.55
C LYS A 553 -16.99 39.43 -10.66
N ALA A 554 -15.82 38.97 -10.22
CA ALA A 554 -15.52 37.55 -10.18
C ALA A 554 -16.54 36.78 -9.29
N PRO A 555 -16.94 35.56 -9.67
CA PRO A 555 -17.88 34.77 -8.88
C PRO A 555 -17.43 34.61 -7.42
N GLY A 556 -18.30 34.94 -6.46
CA GLY A 556 -18.03 34.74 -5.03
C GLY A 556 -17.17 35.83 -4.39
N GLU A 557 -16.81 36.89 -5.12
CA GLU A 557 -16.13 38.05 -4.59
C GLU A 557 -17.09 38.89 -3.73
N ILE A 558 -16.70 39.07 -2.46
CA ILE A 558 -17.40 39.92 -1.49
C ILE A 558 -16.48 41.05 -1.04
N PRO A 559 -17.00 42.18 -0.52
CA PRO A 559 -16.17 43.29 -0.06
C PRO A 559 -15.20 42.83 1.02
N THR A 560 -13.89 42.92 0.77
CA THR A 560 -12.86 42.55 1.75
C THR A 560 -12.69 43.67 2.78
N PHE A 561 -13.07 43.43 4.03
CA PHE A 561 -12.90 44.39 5.12
C PHE A 561 -11.53 44.29 5.80
N LEU A 562 -10.90 43.10 5.78
CA LEU A 562 -9.72 42.78 6.59
C LEU A 562 -8.40 42.69 5.80
N GLY A 563 -8.38 43.05 4.52
CA GLY A 563 -7.14 43.09 3.72
C GLY A 563 -6.44 41.74 3.49
N PHE A 564 -7.06 40.60 3.86
CA PHE A 564 -6.46 39.26 3.70
C PHE A 564 -6.40 38.74 2.25
N LYS A 565 -6.75 39.55 1.26
CA LYS A 565 -6.67 39.19 -0.15
C LYS A 565 -5.20 39.33 -0.58
N PRO A 566 -4.49 38.23 -0.92
CA PRO A 566 -3.13 38.32 -1.44
C PRO A 566 -3.10 39.21 -2.69
N GLU A 567 -2.05 40.03 -2.79
CA GLU A 567 -1.84 40.91 -3.94
C GLU A 567 -1.34 40.14 -5.18
N ASP A 568 -0.63 39.01 -4.96
CA ASP A 568 -0.18 38.14 -6.03
C ASP A 568 -1.36 37.34 -6.64
N PRO A 569 -1.65 37.53 -7.95
CA PRO A 569 -2.71 36.79 -8.63
C PRO A 569 -2.52 35.27 -8.66
N ALA A 570 -1.28 34.78 -8.64
CA ALA A 570 -1.00 33.34 -8.67
C ALA A 570 -1.31 32.69 -7.32
N GLU A 571 -0.82 33.28 -6.23
CA GLU A 571 -1.18 32.87 -4.87
C GLU A 571 -2.70 32.93 -4.64
N PHE A 572 -3.36 33.99 -5.12
CA PHE A 572 -4.80 34.15 -5.00
C PHE A 572 -5.57 33.01 -5.69
N LYS A 573 -5.23 32.66 -6.93
CA LYS A 573 -5.83 31.52 -7.65
C LYS A 573 -5.63 30.19 -6.93
N SER A 574 -4.43 29.97 -6.36
CA SER A 574 -4.13 28.76 -5.57
C SER A 574 -5.04 28.66 -4.33
N LYS A 575 -5.21 29.77 -3.59
CA LYS A 575 -6.11 29.80 -2.42
C LYS A 575 -7.58 29.62 -2.81
N GLN A 576 -8.03 30.21 -3.91
CA GLN A 576 -9.39 29.99 -4.43
C GLN A 576 -9.64 28.52 -4.78
N LEU A 577 -8.65 27.83 -5.38
CA LEU A 577 -8.76 26.41 -5.68
C LEU A 577 -8.86 25.57 -4.40
N LYS A 578 -8.07 25.89 -3.38
CA LYS A 578 -8.13 25.21 -2.07
C LYS A 578 -9.48 25.42 -1.39
N GLU A 579 -9.99 26.66 -1.39
CA GLU A 579 -11.32 26.99 -0.86
C GLU A 579 -12.41 26.16 -1.54
N LEU A 580 -12.39 26.09 -2.87
CA LEU A 580 -13.38 25.35 -3.64
C LEU A 580 -13.31 23.84 -3.37
N LYS A 581 -12.11 23.25 -3.35
CA LYS A 581 -11.93 21.81 -3.08
C LYS A 581 -12.39 21.46 -1.65
N ASN A 582 -12.03 22.26 -0.65
CA ASN A 582 -12.50 22.07 0.72
C ASN A 582 -14.01 22.25 0.84
N GLY A 583 -14.59 23.22 0.13
CA GLY A 583 -16.03 23.43 0.06
C GLY A 583 -16.78 22.22 -0.51
N ARG A 584 -16.27 21.62 -1.60
CA ARG A 584 -16.85 20.41 -2.20
C ARG A 584 -16.84 19.22 -1.24
N LEU A 585 -15.71 19.00 -0.59
CA LEU A 585 -15.58 17.93 0.40
C LEU A 585 -16.52 18.16 1.59
N ALA A 586 -16.60 19.40 2.09
CA ALA A 586 -17.47 19.76 3.20
C ALA A 586 -18.95 19.55 2.87
N MET A 587 -19.40 19.84 1.64
CA MET A 587 -20.78 19.58 1.23
C MET A 587 -21.14 18.08 1.33
N ILE A 588 -20.22 17.20 0.93
CA ILE A 588 -20.42 15.74 1.02
C ILE A 588 -20.37 15.28 2.49
N ALA A 589 -19.41 15.81 3.26
CA ALA A 589 -19.23 15.47 4.67
C ALA A 589 -20.47 15.84 5.50
N VAL A 590 -20.95 17.08 5.40
CA VAL A 590 -22.14 17.55 6.11
C VAL A 590 -23.38 16.73 5.73
N LEU A 591 -23.55 16.40 4.44
CA LEU A 591 -24.66 15.54 4.02
C LEU A 591 -24.59 14.15 4.67
N GLY A 592 -23.41 13.52 4.67
CA GLY A 592 -23.20 12.22 5.30
C GLY A 592 -23.46 12.26 6.81
N GLU A 593 -23.01 13.32 7.47
CA GLU A 593 -23.16 13.50 8.92
C GLU A 593 -24.62 13.74 9.32
N LEU A 594 -25.36 14.56 8.57
CA LEU A 594 -26.79 14.76 8.79
C LEU A 594 -27.57 13.44 8.66
N MET A 595 -27.22 12.61 7.66
CA MET A 595 -27.83 11.28 7.49
C MET A 595 -27.46 10.33 8.63
N ALA A 596 -26.19 10.34 9.07
CA ALA A 596 -25.72 9.52 10.17
C ALA A 596 -26.41 9.89 11.50
N GLN A 597 -26.57 11.19 11.77
CA GLN A 597 -27.29 11.68 12.95
C GLN A 597 -28.78 11.32 12.90
N GLN A 598 -29.42 11.42 11.73
CA GLN A 598 -30.83 11.02 11.57
C GLN A 598 -31.04 9.52 11.80
N VAL A 599 -30.12 8.68 11.34
CA VAL A 599 -30.22 7.22 11.49
C VAL A 599 -29.87 6.75 12.90
N SER A 600 -28.81 7.31 13.49
CA SER A 600 -28.32 6.89 14.81
C SER A 600 -29.08 7.53 15.98
N GLY A 601 -29.71 8.70 15.75
CA GLY A 601 -30.30 9.51 16.81
C GLY A 601 -29.29 10.15 17.76
N MET A 602 -27.99 10.05 17.46
CA MET A 602 -26.89 10.54 18.28
C MET A 602 -26.16 11.70 17.59
N GLY A 603 -25.60 12.61 18.38
CA GLY A 603 -24.68 13.64 17.89
C GLY A 603 -23.34 13.08 17.41
N THR A 604 -22.54 13.87 16.71
CA THR A 604 -21.27 13.42 16.10
C THR A 604 -20.27 12.91 17.13
N TYR A 605 -20.07 13.64 18.23
CA TYR A 605 -19.18 13.18 19.31
C TYR A 605 -19.71 11.95 20.05
N GLU A 606 -21.02 11.83 20.20
CA GLU A 606 -21.63 10.65 20.84
C GLU A 606 -21.42 9.41 19.98
N GLN A 607 -21.57 9.53 18.66
CA GLN A 607 -21.25 8.46 17.72
C GLN A 607 -19.76 8.09 17.78
N LEU A 608 -18.86 9.07 17.76
CA LEU A 608 -17.42 8.83 17.87
C LEU A 608 -17.05 8.19 19.21
N GLY A 609 -17.63 8.66 20.32
CA GLY A 609 -17.44 8.07 21.65
C GLY A 609 -17.96 6.64 21.73
N ALA A 610 -19.12 6.35 21.15
CA ALA A 610 -19.65 4.99 21.07
C ALA A 610 -18.73 4.06 20.25
N ILE A 611 -18.17 4.55 19.14
CA ILE A 611 -17.19 3.81 18.34
C ILE A 611 -15.94 3.52 19.16
N VAL A 612 -15.35 4.53 19.81
CA VAL A 612 -14.15 4.38 20.65
C VAL A 612 -14.40 3.38 21.78
N ASN A 613 -15.53 3.47 22.48
CA ASN A 613 -15.89 2.55 23.56
C ASN A 613 -16.18 1.12 23.08
N SER A 614 -16.53 0.94 21.79
CA SER A 614 -16.76 -0.37 21.18
C SER A 614 -15.49 -1.05 20.67
N LEU A 615 -14.40 -0.31 20.54
CA LEU A 615 -13.11 -0.85 20.12
C LEU A 615 -12.46 -1.57 21.31
N PRO A 616 -11.92 -2.79 21.14
CA PRO A 616 -11.25 -3.54 22.20
C PRO A 616 -9.83 -3.00 22.42
N ILE A 617 -9.73 -1.72 22.79
CA ILE A 617 -8.47 -1.05 23.11
C ILE A 617 -8.49 -0.82 24.63
N PRO A 618 -7.53 -1.35 25.39
CA PRO A 618 -7.42 -1.00 26.81
C PRO A 618 -7.05 0.49 26.91
N LEU A 619 -7.89 1.25 27.62
CA LEU A 619 -7.64 2.65 27.98
C LEU A 619 -6.39 2.80 28.86
#